data_AF-A0A3R7TW60-F1
#
_entry.id   AF-A0A3R7TW60-F1
#
_cell.length_a   1.000
_cell.length_b   1.000
_cell.length_c   1.000
_cell.angle_alpha   90.00
_cell.angle_beta   90.00
_cell.angle_gamma   90.00
#
_symmetry.space_group_name_H-M   'P 1'
#
loop_
_entity.id
_entity.type
_entity.pdbx_description
1 polymer ?
#
loop_
_entity_poly.entity_id
_entity_poly.type
_entity_poly.pdbx_seq_one_letter_code
_entity_poly.pdbx_strand_id
1 'polypeptide(L)' 'MGFGGISIWQLLIILVVVFLIFGSGKLKSLGSDLGSSIKGFKKAVKEDKSKDEES' A
#
# COMPACT_ATOMS: atom_id res chain seq x y z
N MET A 1 1.54 -27.24 6.46
CA MET A 1 0.76 -26.13 7.06
C MET A 1 1.25 -24.80 6.48
N GLY A 2 1.10 -24.61 5.16
CA GLY A 2 1.44 -23.35 4.50
C GLY A 2 0.25 -22.39 4.55
N PHE A 3 0.51 -21.10 4.32
CA PHE A 3 -0.42 -19.97 4.29
C PHE A 3 -1.62 -20.08 3.31
N GLY A 4 -1.98 -21.27 2.83
CA GLY A 4 -3.13 -21.52 1.95
C GLY A 4 -4.51 -21.45 2.63
N GLY A 5 -4.56 -21.09 3.92
CA GLY A 5 -5.80 -20.89 4.68
C GLY A 5 -6.20 -19.43 4.88
N ILE A 6 -5.38 -18.47 4.43
CA ILE A 6 -5.73 -17.04 4.46
C ILE A 6 -6.51 -16.75 3.18
N SER A 7 -7.81 -17.03 3.24
CA SER A 7 -8.77 -16.64 2.23
C SER A 7 -8.87 -15.11 2.19
N ILE A 8 -8.98 -14.54 1.00
CA ILE A 8 -9.21 -13.10 0.78
C ILE A 8 -10.34 -12.57 1.69
N TRP A 9 -11.36 -13.41 1.93
CA TRP A 9 -12.48 -13.11 2.81
C TRP A 9 -12.10 -12.84 4.27
N GLN A 10 -11.14 -13.57 4.82
CA GLN A 10 -10.66 -13.34 6.20
C GLN A 10 -9.85 -12.03 6.28
N LEU A 11 -9.03 -11.74 5.27
CA LEU A 11 -8.30 -10.47 5.20
C LEU A 11 -9.24 -9.28 5.13
N LEU A 12 -10.34 -9.38 4.37
CA LEU A 12 -11.37 -8.34 4.30
C LEU A 12 -12.03 -8.10 5.67
N ILE A 13 -12.40 -9.16 6.38
CA ILE A 13 -12.97 -9.07 7.73
C ILE A 13 -12.00 -8.39 8.70
N ILE A 14 -10.72 -8.81 8.69
CA ILE A 14 -9.68 -8.20 9.54
C ILE A 14 -9.50 -6.73 9.17
N LEU A 15 -9.48 -6.40 7.88
CA LEU A 15 -9.36 -5.03 7.40
C LEU A 15 -10.51 -4.16 7.89
N VAL A 16 -11.75 -4.65 7.86
CA VAL A 16 -12.91 -3.93 8.41
C VAL A 16 -12.77 -3.68 9.91
N VAL A 17 -12.36 -4.68 10.69
CA VAL A 17 -12.15 -4.52 12.14
C VAL A 17 -11.07 -3.47 12.43
N VAL A 18 -9.94 -3.53 11.73
CA VAL A 18 -8.88 -2.52 11.84
C VAL A 18 -9.41 -1.13 11.46
N PHE A 19 -10.21 -1.03 10.39
CA PHE A 19 -10.81 0.22 9.96
C PHE A 19 -11.75 0.83 11.01
N LEU A 20 -12.51 -0.01 11.72
CA LEU A 20 -13.39 0.42 12.80
C LEU A 20 -12.62 0.91 14.04
N ILE A 21 -11.52 0.23 14.40
CA ILE A 21 -10.69 0.61 15.56
C ILE A 21 -9.95 1.92 15.30
N PHE A 22 -9.32 2.05 14.14
CA PHE A 22 -8.52 3.23 13.80
C PHE A 22 -9.35 4.39 13.25
N GLY A 23 -10.50 4.10 12.67
CA GLY A 23 -11.35 5.07 11.97
C GLY A 23 -10.78 5.52 10.61
N SER A 24 -11.67 6.01 9.74
CA SER A 24 -11.31 6.45 8.39
C SER A 24 -10.38 7.67 8.38
N GLY A 25 -10.48 8.56 9.38
CA GLY A 25 -9.68 9.78 9.45
C GLY A 25 -8.17 9.52 9.67
N LYS A 26 -7.83 8.61 10.59
CA LYS A 26 -6.42 8.24 10.86
C LYS A 26 -5.81 7.50 9.67
N LEU A 27 -6.56 6.57 9.07
CA LEU A 27 -6.12 5.85 7.87
C LEU A 27 -5.92 6.78 6.68
N LYS A 28 -6.76 7.80 6.50
CA LYS A 28 -6.61 8.77 5.41
C LYS A 28 -5.36 9.65 5.60
N SER A 29 -5.09 10.12 6.82
CA SER A 29 -3.88 10.91 7.11
C SER A 29 -2.62 10.08 6.87
N LEU A 30 -2.53 8.90 7.50
CA LEU A 30 -1.39 8.00 7.34
C LEU A 30 -1.23 7.53 5.90
N GLY A 31 -2.34 7.20 5.22
CA GLY A 31 -2.34 6.80 3.82
C GLY A 31 -1.92 7.92 2.88
N SER A 32 -2.26 9.17 3.17
CA SER A 32 -1.82 10.34 2.39
C SER A 32 -0.31 10.58 2.53
N ASP A 33 0.21 10.47 3.76
CA ASP A 33 1.64 10.65 4.05
C ASP A 33 2.48 9.53 3.40
N LEU A 34 2.09 8.27 3.65
CA LEU A 34 2.74 7.10 3.05
C LEU A 34 2.59 7.08 1.53
N GLY A 35 1.40 7.44 1.02
CA GLY A 35 1.11 7.49 -0.41
C GLY A 35 1.96 8.55 -1.14
N SER A 36 2.19 9.69 -0.50
CA SER A 36 3.06 10.75 -1.05
C SER A 36 4.52 10.30 -1.13
N SER A 37 5.03 9.64 -0.08
CA SER A 37 6.38 9.06 -0.08
C SER A 37 6.56 7.97 -1.15
N ILE A 38 5.59 7.05 -1.28
CA ILE A 38 5.59 5.98 -2.28
C ILE A 38 5.49 6.55 -3.70
N LYS A 39 4.73 7.63 -3.91
CA LYS A 39 4.62 8.29 -5.21
C LYS A 39 5.96 8.88 -5.66
N GLY A 40 6.71 9.49 -4.74
CA GLY A 40 8.07 9.97 -5.00
C GLY A 40 9.02 8.83 -5.37
N PHE A 41 8.99 7.74 -4.59
CA PHE A 41 9.79 6.54 -4.87
C PHE A 41 9.49 5.93 -6.24
N LYS A 42 8.20 5.74 -6.57
CA LYS A 42 7.78 5.20 -7.88
C LYS A 42 8.23 6.09 -9.04
N LYS A 43 8.21 7.42 -8.85
CA LYS A 43 8.65 8.37 -9.87
C LYS A 43 10.15 8.26 -10.12
N ALA A 44 10.96 8.22 -9.07
CA ALA A 44 12.41 8.07 -9.17
C ALA A 44 12.80 6.75 -9.87
N VAL A 45 12.19 5.63 -9.47
CA VAL A 45 12.45 4.32 -10.10
C VAL A 45 12.04 4.30 -11.57
N LYS A 46 10.95 4.99 -11.94
CA LYS A 46 10.52 5.12 -13.33
C LYS A 46 11.47 6.00 -14.15
N GLU A 47 11.98 7.08 -13.55
CA GLU A 47 12.92 7.99 -14.20
C GLU A 47 14.28 7.31 -14.45
N ASP A 48 14.76 6.51 -13.50
CA ASP A 48 15.96 5.64 -13.65
C ASP A 48 15.77 4.66 -14.81
N LYS A 49 14.67 3.90 -14.78
CA LYS A 49 14.29 2.94 -15.85
C LYS A 49 14.21 3.58 -17.23
N SER A 50 13.70 4.80 -17.34
CA SER A 50 13.59 5.50 -18.62
C SER A 50 14.93 6.08 -19.10
N LYS A 51 15.89 6.33 -18.19
CA LYS A 51 17.24 6.78 -18.53
C LYS A 51 18.13 5.65 -19.05
N ASP A 52 17.90 4.42 -18.57
CA ASP A 52 18.63 3.22 -19.02
C ASP A 52 18.23 2.76 -20.44
N GLU A 53 17.08 3.17 -20.97
CA GLU A 53 16.60 2.77 -22.31
C GLU A 53 16.99 3.76 -23.44
N GLU A 54 17.63 4.88 -23.11
CA GLU A 54 18.09 5.91 -24.08
C GLU A 54 19.63 5.92 -24.25
N SER A 55 20.34 4.93 -23.71
CA SER A 55 21.80 4.75 -23.84
C SER A 55 22.19 3.52 -24.65
#